data_AF-A0A6B3GGV9-F1
#
_entry.id   AF-A0A6B3GGV9-F1
#
_cell.length_a   1.000
_cell.length_b   1.000
_cell.length_c   1.000
_cell.angle_alpha   90.00
_cell.angle_beta   90.00
_cell.angle_gamma   90.00
#
_symmetry.space_group_name_H-M   'P 1'
#
loop_
_entity.id
_entity.type
_entity.pdbx_description
1 polymer ?
#
loop_
_entity_poly.entity_id
_entity_poly.type
_entity_poly.pdbx_seq_one_letter_code
_entity_poly.pdbx_strand_id
1 'polypeptide(L)' 'LVMDVIDRVPGLGVRAVAVRQQMADIRSRHHHWIREHGTDLPEVVDWKWGG' A
#
# COMPACT_ATOMS: atom_id res chain seq x y z
N LEU A 1 -5.57 6.82 -3.22
CA LEU A 1 -4.88 5.63 -2.65
C LEU A 1 -5.53 5.26 -1.31
N VAL A 2 -5.41 4.02 -0.82
CA VAL A 2 -6.02 3.57 0.48
C VAL A 2 -5.72 4.55 1.63
N MET A 3 -4.49 5.07 1.69
CA MET A 3 -4.06 6.07 2.67
C MET A 3 -4.90 7.37 2.62
N ASP A 4 -5.32 7.81 1.44
CA ASP A 4 -6.18 9.00 1.30
C ASP A 4 -7.58 8.78 1.89
N VAL A 5 -8.10 7.56 1.76
CA VAL A 5 -9.41 7.20 2.34
C VAL A 5 -9.32 7.23 3.86
N ILE A 6 -8.24 6.68 4.43
CA ILE A 6 -7.99 6.71 5.86
C ILE A 6 -7.91 8.16 6.39
N ASP A 7 -7.24 9.05 5.65
CA ASP A 7 -7.03 10.43 6.08
C ASP A 7 -8.29 11.30 5.97
N ARG A 8 -9.18 11.00 5.02
CA ARG A 8 -10.31 11.88 4.68
C ARG A 8 -11.64 11.43 5.28
N VAL A 9 -11.76 10.19 5.74
CA VAL A 9 -12.99 9.70 6.37
C VAL A 9 -12.96 9.99 7.88
N PRO A 10 -13.91 10.77 8.41
CA PRO A 10 -13.99 11.06 9.84
C PRO A 10 -14.03 9.78 10.68
N GLY A 11 -13.16 9.71 11.70
CA GLY A 11 -13.08 8.58 12.60
C GLY A 11 -12.21 7.40 12.13
N LEU A 12 -11.71 7.39 10.88
CA LEU A 12 -10.80 6.34 10.42
C LEU A 12 -9.33 6.59 10.79
N GLY A 13 -8.88 7.84 10.88
CA GLY A 13 -7.47 8.15 11.13
C GLY A 13 -6.86 7.42 12.34
N VAL A 14 -7.58 7.36 13.46
CA VAL A 14 -7.13 6.65 14.68
C VAL A 14 -7.38 5.14 14.60
N ARG A 15 -8.50 4.72 14.00
CA ARG A 15 -8.88 3.29 13.92
C ARG A 15 -8.03 2.51 12.93
N ALA A 16 -7.49 3.17 11.91
CA ALA A 16 -6.77 2.54 10.81
C ALA A 16 -5.26 2.85 10.80
N VAL A 17 -4.69 3.31 11.93
CA VAL A 17 -3.25 3.62 12.04
C VAL A 17 -2.37 2.46 11.56
N ALA A 18 -2.66 1.24 12.01
CA ALA A 18 -1.88 0.06 11.63
C ALA A 18 -1.92 -0.21 10.12
N VAL A 19 -3.11 -0.14 9.52
CA VAL A 19 -3.28 -0.32 8.06
C VAL A 19 -2.58 0.80 7.30
N ARG A 20 -2.66 2.04 7.76
CA ARG A 20 -1.94 3.17 7.16
C ARG A 20 -0.44 2.94 7.16
N GLN A 21 0.12 2.52 8.29
CA GLN A 21 1.55 2.22 8.41
C GLN A 21 1.95 1.10 7.44
N GLN A 22 1.19 0.01 7.40
CA GLN A 22 1.42 -1.09 6.48
C GLN A 22 1.42 -0.63 5.01
N MET A 23 0.46 0.22 4.61
CA MET A 23 0.42 0.76 3.25
C MET A 23 1.61 1.66 2.93
N ALA A 24 2.11 2.43 3.91
CA ALA A 24 3.33 3.22 3.75
C ALA A 24 4.57 2.33 3.58
N ASP A 25 4.68 1.26 4.37
CA ASP A 25 5.80 0.31 4.30
C ASP A 25 5.82 -0.45 2.97
N ILE A 26 4.65 -0.90 2.49
CA ILE A 26 4.49 -1.53 1.16
C ILE A 26 4.97 -0.58 0.06
N ARG A 27 4.55 0.70 0.11
CA ARG A 27 4.96 1.69 -0.89
C ARG A 27 6.47 1.93 -0.87
N SER A 28 7.09 2.00 0.30
CA SER A 28 8.54 2.12 0.45
C SER A 28 9.26 0.90 -0.13
N ARG A 29 8.77 -0.31 0.18
CA ARG A 29 9.32 -1.57 -0.34
C ARG A 29 9.18 -1.66 -1.86
N HIS A 30 8.05 -1.25 -2.43
CA HIS A 30 7.85 -1.20 -3.87
C HIS A 30 8.84 -0.27 -4.56
N HIS A 31 9.03 0.91 -3.97
CA HIS A 31 9.97 1.90 -4.48
C HIS A 31 11.43 1.42 -4.47
N HIS A 32 11.79 0.63 -3.46
CA HIS A 32 13.09 -0.03 -3.39
C HIS A 32 13.21 -1.14 -4.44
N TRP A 33 12.19 -2.00 -4.53
CA TRP A 33 12.14 -3.11 -5.48
C TRP A 33 12.33 -2.66 -6.93
N ILE A 34 11.62 -1.61 -7.36
CA ILE A 34 11.76 -1.05 -8.71
C ILE A 34 13.21 -0.64 -8.99
N ARG A 35 13.91 -0.04 -8.02
CA ARG A 35 15.31 0.38 -8.22
C ARG A 35 16.28 -0.79 -8.32
N GLU A 36 16.03 -1.84 -7.55
CA GLU A 36 16.91 -3.00 -7.50
C GLU A 36 16.68 -3.96 -8.66
N HIS A 37 15.42 -4.18 -9.04
CA HIS A 37 15.02 -5.26 -9.94
C HIS A 37 14.51 -4.74 -11.30
N GLY A 38 14.23 -3.43 -11.42
CA GLY A 38 13.72 -2.82 -12.65
C GLY A 38 12.27 -3.19 -12.99
N THR A 39 11.56 -3.84 -12.07
CA THR A 39 10.18 -4.32 -12.26
C THR A 39 9.30 -3.90 -11.08
N ASP A 40 7.98 -4.03 -11.23
CA ASP A 40 7.05 -3.86 -10.11
C ASP A 40 7.11 -5.05 -9.14
N LEU A 41 6.61 -4.85 -7.91
CA LEU A 41 6.56 -5.93 -6.91
C LEU A 41 5.72 -7.11 -7.41
N PRO A 42 6.14 -8.37 -7.20
CA PRO A 42 5.37 -9.55 -7.60
C PRO A 42 3.93 -9.52 -7.07
N GLU A 43 3.74 -9.11 -5.81
CA GLU A 43 2.41 -8.93 -5.18
C GLU A 43 1.48 -7.97 -5.94
N VAL A 44 2.04 -7.05 -6.74
CA VAL A 44 1.29 -6.12 -7.59
C VAL A 44 1.07 -6.73 -8.97
N VAL A 45 2.10 -7.32 -9.58
CA VAL A 45 2.03 -7.86 -10.95
C VAL A 45 1.13 -9.09 -11.03
N ASP A 46 1.18 -9.94 -10.01
CA ASP A 46 0.44 -11.21 -9.96
C ASP A 46 -0.96 -11.04 -9.36
N TRP A 47 -1.34 -9.83 -8.97
CA TRP A 47 -2.62 -9.59 -8.33
C TRP A 47 -3.79 -9.81 -9.28
N LYS A 48 -4.80 -10.52 -8.77
CA LYS A 48 -6.05 -10.80 -9.48
C LYS A 48 -7.22 -10.57 -8.56
N TRP A 49 -8.32 -10.09 -9.13
CA TRP A 49 -9.61 -10.08 -8.44
C TRP A 49 -10.04 -11.52 -8.17
N GLY A 50 -10.35 -11.83 -6.90
CA GLY A 50 -11.04 -13.07 -6.55
C GLY A 50 -12.50 -12.95 -7.01
N GLY A 51 -12.89 -13.77 -7.98
CA GLY A 51 -14.28 -13.96 -8.39
C GLY A 51 -14.93 -15.11 -7.65
#